data_AF-A0A1F9FEE5-F1
#
_entry.id   AF-A0A1F9FEE5-F1
#
_cell.length_a   1.000
_cell.length_b   1.000
_cell.length_c   1.000
_cell.angle_alpha   90.00
_cell.angle_beta   90.00
_cell.angle_gamma   90.00
#
_symmetry.space_group_name_H-M   'P 1'
#
loop_
_entity.id
_entity.type
_entity.pdbx_description
1 polymer ?
#
loop_
_entity_poly.entity_id
_entity_poly.type
_entity_poly.pdbx_seq_one_letter_code
_entity_poly.pdbx_strand_id
1 'polypeptide(L)'
;MKNLNHHEKIYIGILGSLLVLTFITVWVSYFNFGVLNVLVAMLIATIKASLVALFFMHLYEDNRLNQVVFISSFVFLAIFVGLTASDLLFRSDPTSQKFSKAKVFETHVFPQHVQNYEKPSKDLITLGEELYPIYCERFLPKNYAWPRERKAIFELLTYGDQPQNIPSFSDLGEKERWAVTHYIFSQLEKE
;
A
#
# COMPACT_ATOMS: atom_id res chain seq x y z
N MET A 1 -25.60 -46.06 -5.83
CA MET A 1 -25.13 -44.70 -6.20
C MET A 1 -24.59 -44.80 -7.62
N LYS A 2 -25.23 -44.08 -8.54
CA LYS A 2 -25.28 -44.37 -9.98
C LYS A 2 -23.93 -44.23 -10.69
N ASN A 3 -23.76 -45.04 -11.74
CA ASN A 3 -22.76 -44.91 -12.79
C ASN A 3 -22.54 -43.44 -13.17
N LEU A 4 -21.37 -42.90 -12.83
CA LEU A 4 -20.90 -41.60 -13.31
C LEU A 4 -19.92 -41.89 -14.45
N ASN A 5 -20.25 -41.36 -15.63
CA ASN A 5 -19.40 -41.40 -16.82
C ASN A 5 -18.03 -40.78 -16.48
N HIS A 6 -16.95 -41.30 -17.05
CA HIS A 6 -15.57 -41.01 -16.62
C HIS A 6 -15.25 -39.49 -16.51
N HIS A 7 -15.86 -38.67 -17.36
CA HIS A 7 -15.68 -37.21 -17.39
C HIS A 7 -16.28 -36.48 -16.18
N GLU A 8 -17.45 -36.89 -15.70
CA GLU A 8 -18.15 -36.22 -14.58
C GLU A 8 -17.37 -36.34 -13.25
N LYS A 9 -16.66 -37.46 -13.07
CA LYS A 9 -15.81 -37.70 -11.90
C LYS A 9 -14.61 -36.75 -11.85
N ILE A 10 -14.06 -36.38 -13.01
CA ILE A 10 -12.93 -35.46 -13.12
C ILE A 10 -13.35 -34.07 -12.64
N TYR A 11 -14.43 -33.52 -13.19
CA TYR A 11 -14.95 -32.20 -12.80
C TYR A 11 -15.30 -32.09 -11.31
N ILE A 12 -15.94 -33.11 -10.75
CA ILE A 12 -16.26 -33.15 -9.31
C ILE A 12 -14.97 -33.24 -8.46
N GLY A 13 -13.97 -34.00 -8.90
CA GLY A 13 -12.67 -34.07 -8.23
C GLY A 13 -11.93 -32.73 -8.19
N ILE A 14 -11.96 -31.97 -9.29
CA ILE A 14 -11.33 -30.66 -9.39
C ILE A 14 -12.08 -29.63 -8.54
N LEU A 15 -13.42 -29.66 -8.54
CA LEU A 15 -14.23 -28.82 -7.67
C LEU A 15 -13.88 -29.06 -6.18
N GLY A 16 -13.71 -30.32 -5.78
CA GLY A 16 -13.21 -30.67 -4.45
C GLY A 16 -11.81 -30.11 -4.18
N SER A 17 -10.88 -30.26 -5.11
CA SER A 17 -9.52 -29.71 -5.00
C SER A 17 -9.51 -28.19 -4.86
N LEU A 18 -10.37 -27.46 -5.58
CA LEU A 18 -10.49 -26.01 -5.51
C LEU A 18 -11.02 -25.54 -4.16
N LEU A 19 -11.99 -26.27 -3.59
CA LEU A 19 -12.48 -26.00 -2.24
C LEU A 19 -11.37 -26.20 -1.20
N VAL A 20 -10.63 -27.31 -1.29
CA VAL A 20 -9.51 -27.60 -0.39
C VAL A 20 -8.44 -26.51 -0.48
N LEU A 21 -8.02 -26.12 -1.68
CA LEU A 21 -7.05 -25.03 -1.86
C LEU A 21 -7.57 -23.71 -1.26
N THR A 22 -8.86 -23.44 -1.37
CA THR A 22 -9.45 -22.22 -0.79
C THR A 22 -9.43 -22.25 0.74
N PHE A 23 -9.77 -23.39 1.35
CA PHE A 23 -9.60 -23.57 2.80
C PHE A 23 -8.15 -23.38 3.24
N ILE A 24 -7.20 -23.93 2.48
CA ILE A 24 -5.77 -23.75 2.75
C ILE A 24 -5.38 -22.26 2.67
N THR A 25 -5.84 -21.51 1.66
CA THR A 25 -5.52 -20.07 1.58
C THR A 25 -6.05 -19.27 2.77
N VAL A 26 -7.27 -19.57 3.22
CA VAL A 26 -7.85 -18.92 4.40
C VAL A 26 -7.07 -19.31 5.65
N TRP A 27 -6.68 -20.59 5.77
CA TRP A 27 -5.88 -21.09 6.89
C TRP A 27 -4.52 -20.41 6.96
N VAL A 28 -3.81 -20.31 5.83
CA VAL A 28 -2.50 -19.65 5.72
C VAL A 28 -2.59 -18.17 6.08
N SER A 29 -3.70 -17.49 5.74
CA SER A 29 -3.92 -16.08 6.10
C SER A 29 -3.90 -15.84 7.62
N TYR A 30 -4.29 -16.84 8.43
CA TYR A 30 -4.24 -16.74 9.89
C TYR A 30 -2.82 -16.90 10.47
N PHE A 31 -1.87 -17.46 9.71
CA PHE A 31 -0.48 -17.61 10.17
C PHE A 31 0.38 -16.44 9.69
N ASN A 32 0.86 -15.63 10.64
CA ASN A 32 1.77 -14.53 10.34
C ASN A 32 3.22 -15.02 10.20
N PHE A 33 3.61 -15.42 8.99
CA PHE A 33 5.01 -15.72 8.63
C PHE A 33 5.78 -14.46 8.16
N GLY A 34 5.25 -13.26 8.40
CA GLY A 34 5.85 -12.00 7.94
C GLY A 34 5.92 -11.92 6.42
N VAL A 35 7.12 -11.65 5.88
CA VAL A 35 7.37 -11.47 4.44
C VAL A 35 7.05 -12.74 3.62
N LEU A 36 7.21 -13.92 4.20
CA LEU A 36 6.93 -15.19 3.52
C LEU A 36 5.44 -15.43 3.28
N ASN A 37 4.55 -14.75 4.02
CA ASN A 37 3.10 -14.92 3.87
C ASN A 37 2.64 -14.55 2.46
N VAL A 38 3.15 -13.44 1.91
CA VAL A 38 2.81 -12.98 0.56
C VAL A 38 3.29 -13.96 -0.51
N LEU A 39 4.50 -14.51 -0.35
CA LEU A 39 5.06 -15.48 -1.30
C LEU A 39 4.22 -16.77 -1.32
N VAL A 40 3.85 -17.29 -0.15
CA VAL A 40 3.02 -18.49 -0.02
C VAL A 40 1.61 -18.24 -0.57
N ALA A 41 1.01 -17.09 -0.27
CA ALA A 41 -0.30 -16.72 -0.79
C ALA A 41 -0.31 -16.64 -2.33
N MET A 42 0.73 -16.03 -2.93
CA MET A 42 0.89 -15.98 -4.39
C MET A 42 1.04 -17.36 -5.00
N LEU A 43 1.87 -18.24 -4.42
CA LEU A 43 2.04 -19.61 -4.90
C LEU A 43 0.71 -20.39 -4.92
N ILE A 44 -0.05 -20.35 -3.83
CA ILE A 44 -1.32 -21.08 -3.75
C ILE A 44 -2.34 -20.48 -4.74
N ALA A 45 -2.37 -19.15 -4.88
CA ALA A 45 -3.23 -18.47 -5.84
C ALA A 45 -2.90 -18.89 -7.29
N THR A 46 -1.62 -18.98 -7.66
CA THR A 46 -1.19 -19.45 -8.99
C THR A 46 -1.64 -20.89 -9.25
N ILE A 47 -1.46 -21.80 -8.29
CA ILE A 47 -1.88 -23.20 -8.44
C ILE A 47 -3.40 -23.28 -8.64
N LYS A 48 -4.18 -22.54 -7.84
CA LYS A 48 -5.63 -22.48 -7.98
C LYS A 48 -6.03 -21.99 -9.38
N ALA A 49 -5.42 -20.91 -9.83
CA ALA A 49 -5.70 -20.31 -11.13
C ALA A 49 -5.37 -21.27 -12.28
N SER A 50 -4.24 -21.97 -12.21
CA SER A 50 -3.87 -22.99 -13.22
C SER A 50 -4.88 -24.13 -13.27
N LEU A 51 -5.35 -24.62 -12.11
CA LEU A 51 -6.37 -25.68 -12.05
C LEU A 51 -7.70 -25.22 -12.69
N VAL A 52 -8.13 -23.98 -12.43
CA VAL A 52 -9.33 -23.43 -13.07
C VAL A 52 -9.14 -23.29 -14.57
N ALA A 53 -8.00 -22.76 -15.03
CA ALA A 53 -7.74 -22.55 -16.45
C ALA A 53 -7.66 -23.86 -17.24
N LEU A 54 -6.98 -24.89 -16.73
CA LEU A 54 -6.82 -26.17 -17.42
C LEU A 54 -8.14 -26.92 -17.59
N PHE A 55 -9.01 -26.89 -16.57
CA PHE A 55 -10.20 -27.75 -16.54
C PHE A 55 -11.53 -27.02 -16.74
N PHE A 56 -11.75 -25.86 -16.10
CA PHE A 56 -13.02 -25.13 -16.23
C PHE A 56 -13.11 -24.33 -17.53
N MET A 57 -11.98 -23.83 -18.05
CA MET A 57 -11.95 -23.19 -19.36
C MET A 57 -11.80 -24.18 -20.53
N HIS A 58 -11.94 -25.49 -20.28
CA HIS A 58 -11.77 -26.56 -21.27
C HIS A 58 -10.43 -26.52 -22.04
N LEU A 59 -9.41 -25.84 -21.51
CA LEU A 59 -8.13 -25.66 -22.21
C LEU A 59 -7.44 -26.98 -22.58
N TYR A 60 -7.70 -28.04 -21.80
CA TYR A 60 -7.20 -29.39 -22.04
C TYR A 60 -7.97 -30.17 -23.12
N GLU A 61 -9.29 -29.96 -23.25
CA GLU A 61 -10.16 -30.69 -24.21
C GLU A 61 -10.46 -29.90 -25.49
N ASP A 62 -10.17 -28.60 -25.52
CA ASP A 62 -10.44 -27.69 -26.64
C ASP A 62 -9.27 -27.60 -27.65
N ASN A 63 -9.51 -26.91 -28.76
CA ASN A 63 -8.57 -26.72 -29.86
C ASN A 63 -7.26 -26.05 -29.41
N ARG A 64 -6.15 -26.49 -30.03
CA ARG A 64 -4.78 -25.96 -29.78
C ARG A 64 -4.67 -24.42 -29.89
N LEU A 65 -5.58 -23.78 -30.61
CA LEU A 65 -5.65 -22.31 -30.72
C LEU A 65 -5.94 -21.63 -29.38
N ASN A 66 -6.86 -22.17 -28.56
CA ASN A 66 -7.22 -21.58 -27.27
C ASN A 66 -6.01 -21.62 -26.30
N GLN A 67 -5.27 -22.73 -26.31
CA GLN A 67 -4.04 -22.88 -25.52
C GLN A 67 -2.95 -21.88 -25.92
N VAL A 68 -2.75 -21.65 -27.21
CA VAL A 68 -1.76 -20.68 -27.71
C VAL A 68 -2.15 -19.25 -27.35
N VAL A 69 -3.43 -18.88 -27.46
CA VAL A 69 -3.93 -17.55 -27.07
C VAL A 69 -3.78 -17.32 -25.57
N PHE A 70 -4.07 -18.32 -24.74
CA PHE A 70 -3.90 -18.21 -23.29
C PHE A 70 -2.43 -17.98 -22.90
N ILE A 71 -1.51 -18.76 -23.48
CA ILE A 71 -0.07 -18.61 -23.22
C ILE A 71 0.43 -17.24 -23.72
N SER A 72 -0.02 -16.79 -24.90
CA SER A 72 0.38 -15.49 -25.43
C SER A 72 -0.09 -14.35 -24.52
N SER A 73 -1.32 -14.40 -23.99
CA SER A 73 -1.80 -13.43 -23.00
C SER A 73 -0.92 -13.39 -21.76
N PHE A 74 -0.48 -14.54 -21.24
CA PHE A 74 0.38 -14.59 -20.05
C PHE A 74 1.80 -14.07 -20.32
N VAL A 75 2.34 -14.32 -21.52
CA VAL A 75 3.63 -13.76 -21.95
C VAL A 75 3.55 -12.23 -22.04
N PHE A 76 2.53 -11.69 -22.70
CA PHE A 76 2.32 -10.25 -22.77
C PHE A 76 2.11 -9.62 -21.39
N LEU A 77 1.35 -10.28 -20.51
CA LEU A 77 1.16 -9.85 -19.13
C LEU A 77 2.50 -9.78 -18.38
N ALA A 78 3.32 -10.83 -18.47
CA ALA A 78 4.63 -10.87 -17.82
C ALA A 78 5.56 -9.76 -18.32
N ILE A 79 5.54 -9.47 -19.63
CA ILE A 79 6.29 -8.37 -20.22
C ILE A 79 5.78 -7.02 -19.68
N PHE A 80 4.47 -6.77 -19.67
CA PHE A 80 3.92 -5.51 -19.15
C PHE A 80 4.24 -5.32 -17.67
N VAL A 81 4.02 -6.33 -16.84
CA VAL A 81 4.34 -6.28 -15.40
C VAL A 81 5.84 -6.06 -15.20
N GLY A 82 6.69 -6.75 -15.95
CA GLY A 82 8.14 -6.57 -15.88
C GLY A 82 8.60 -5.17 -16.29
N LEU A 83 8.02 -4.61 -17.36
CA LEU A 83 8.29 -3.24 -17.80
C LEU A 83 7.81 -2.21 -16.79
N THR A 84 6.59 -2.35 -16.25
CA THR A 84 6.08 -1.46 -15.20
C THR A 84 6.87 -1.56 -13.90
N ALA A 85 7.30 -2.76 -13.51
CA ALA A 85 8.16 -2.95 -12.35
C ALA A 85 9.54 -2.31 -12.59
N SER A 86 10.10 -2.46 -13.79
CA SER A 86 11.35 -1.80 -14.16
C SER A 86 11.19 -0.28 -14.16
N ASP A 87 10.11 0.25 -14.73
CA ASP A 87 9.77 1.68 -14.68
C ASP A 87 9.73 2.16 -13.23
N LEU A 88 9.03 1.47 -12.34
CA LEU A 88 8.97 1.82 -10.92
C LEU A 88 10.34 1.77 -10.22
N LEU A 89 11.18 0.79 -10.56
CA LEU A 89 12.53 0.66 -9.99
C LEU A 89 13.49 1.77 -10.46
N PHE A 90 13.35 2.22 -11.72
CA PHE A 90 14.18 3.29 -12.29
C PHE A 90 13.57 4.68 -12.14
N ARG A 91 12.29 4.76 -11.75
CA ARG A 91 11.60 6.01 -11.43
C ARG A 91 12.16 6.57 -10.14
N SER A 92 13.08 7.52 -10.28
CA SER A 92 13.51 8.37 -9.18
C SER A 92 12.39 9.34 -8.82
N ASP A 93 11.36 8.86 -8.11
CA ASP A 93 10.42 9.75 -7.45
C ASP A 93 11.19 10.48 -6.33
N PRO A 94 11.46 11.80 -6.46
CA PRO A 94 12.18 12.53 -5.42
C PRO A 94 11.42 12.49 -4.10
N THR A 95 10.09 12.37 -4.16
CA THR A 95 9.18 12.21 -3.04
C THR A 95 9.43 10.93 -2.24
N SER A 96 9.59 9.77 -2.89
CA SER A 96 9.91 8.49 -2.23
C SER A 96 11.28 8.53 -1.55
N GLN A 97 12.27 9.18 -2.17
CA GLN A 97 13.58 9.36 -1.56
C GLN A 97 13.57 10.33 -0.38
N LYS A 98 12.79 11.42 -0.45
CA LYS A 98 12.58 12.36 0.66
C LYS A 98 11.91 11.68 1.84
N PHE A 99 10.84 10.91 1.60
CA PHE A 99 10.17 10.11 2.64
C PHE A 99 11.06 9.00 3.22
N SER A 100 11.80 8.29 2.37
CA SER A 100 12.75 7.26 2.79
C SER A 100 13.90 7.88 3.59
N LYS A 101 14.44 9.03 3.15
CA LYS A 101 15.47 9.77 3.92
C LYS A 101 14.92 10.35 5.22
N ALA A 102 13.74 10.95 5.23
CA ALA A 102 13.11 11.50 6.43
C ALA A 102 12.82 10.39 7.45
N LYS A 103 12.29 9.24 7.00
CA LYS A 103 12.01 8.07 7.84
C LYS A 103 13.28 7.37 8.33
N VAL A 104 14.32 7.29 7.50
CA VAL A 104 15.65 6.77 7.87
C VAL A 104 16.37 7.73 8.82
N PHE A 105 16.28 9.04 8.61
CA PHE A 105 16.81 10.08 9.50
C PHE A 105 16.09 10.07 10.86
N GLU A 106 14.76 9.93 10.87
CA GLU A 106 13.96 9.76 12.08
C GLU A 106 14.38 8.51 12.88
N THR A 107 14.70 7.41 12.19
CA THR A 107 15.12 6.16 12.83
C THR A 107 16.55 6.20 13.39
N HIS A 108 17.45 6.96 12.77
CA HIS A 108 18.88 6.93 13.11
C HIS A 108 19.38 8.12 13.96
N VAL A 109 18.68 9.25 14.01
CA VAL A 109 19.15 10.47 14.70
C VAL A 109 18.37 10.79 15.97
N PHE A 110 17.15 10.27 16.13
CA PHE A 110 16.29 10.63 17.27
C PHE A 110 16.20 9.52 18.33
N PRO A 111 16.45 9.84 19.61
CA PRO A 111 16.23 8.91 20.70
C PRO A 111 14.74 8.54 20.88
N GLN A 112 14.43 7.25 21.09
CA GLN A 112 13.07 6.71 21.33
C GLN A 112 12.38 7.24 22.61
N HIS A 113 13.01 8.14 23.38
CA HIS A 113 12.50 8.67 24.65
C HIS A 113 11.90 10.08 24.56
N VAL A 114 11.84 10.69 23.38
CA VAL A 114 11.11 11.96 23.21
C VAL A 114 9.62 11.63 23.26
N GLN A 115 9.04 11.56 24.45
CA GLN A 115 7.60 11.38 24.64
C GLN A 115 6.84 12.71 24.57
N ASN A 116 7.56 13.83 24.50
CA ASN A 116 6.99 15.17 24.53
C ASN A 116 7.45 15.99 23.31
N TYR A 117 6.71 15.80 22.20
CA TYR A 117 6.89 16.53 20.94
C TYR A 117 6.31 17.95 20.97
N GLU A 118 5.77 18.40 22.11
CA GLU A 118 5.19 19.73 22.29
C GLU A 118 6.26 20.85 22.33
N LYS A 119 7.53 20.49 22.52
CA LYS A 119 8.66 21.44 22.51
C LYS A 119 9.31 21.54 21.12
N PRO A 120 9.56 22.77 20.61
CA PRO A 120 10.21 22.95 19.33
C PRO A 120 11.69 22.52 19.41
N SER A 121 12.07 21.51 18.64
CA SER A 121 13.47 21.17 18.38
C SER A 121 13.86 21.66 16.98
N LYS A 122 15.12 22.07 16.79
CA LYS A 122 15.61 22.57 15.51
C LYS A 122 15.43 21.53 14.39
N ASP A 123 15.61 20.26 14.73
CA ASP A 123 15.47 19.13 13.82
C ASP A 123 14.00 18.83 13.46
N LEU A 124 13.05 19.11 14.37
CA LEU A 124 11.60 19.00 14.11
C LEU A 124 11.13 20.07 13.13
N ILE A 125 11.67 21.28 13.23
CA ILE A 125 11.34 22.37 12.31
C ILE A 125 11.86 22.06 10.90
N THR A 126 13.08 21.52 10.78
CA THR A 126 13.63 21.08 9.49
C THR A 126 12.81 19.94 8.87
N LEU A 127 12.34 18.99 9.67
CA LEU A 127 11.42 17.94 9.21
C LEU A 127 10.08 18.53 8.73
N GLY A 128 9.53 19.48 9.49
CA GLY A 128 8.29 20.18 9.12
C GLY A 128 8.42 20.96 7.82
N GLU A 129 9.55 21.62 7.58
CA GLU A 129 9.86 22.35 6.34
C GLU A 129 9.82 21.45 5.10
N GLU A 130 10.30 20.21 5.24
CA GLU A 130 10.27 19.22 4.14
C GLU A 130 8.87 18.64 3.91
N LEU A 131 8.11 18.41 4.98
CA LEU A 131 6.79 17.79 4.93
C LEU A 131 5.67 18.75 4.51
N TYR A 132 5.79 20.03 4.88
CA TYR A 132 4.79 21.07 4.60
C TYR A 132 4.38 21.17 3.10
N PRO A 133 5.30 21.30 2.13
CA PRO A 133 4.90 21.39 0.71
C PRO A 133 4.28 20.10 0.16
N ILE A 134 4.59 18.96 0.78
CA ILE A 134 4.10 17.65 0.31
C ILE A 134 2.64 17.43 0.73
N TYR A 135 2.28 17.83 1.95
CA TYR A 135 0.95 17.59 2.51
C TYR A 135 0.09 18.85 2.65
N CYS A 136 0.64 19.95 3.15
CA CYS A 136 -0.17 21.13 3.42
C CYS A 136 -0.41 21.94 2.14
N GLU A 137 0.63 22.25 1.37
CA GLU A 137 0.51 23.13 0.20
C GLU A 137 -0.33 22.53 -0.95
N ARG A 138 -0.37 21.20 -1.06
CA ARG A 138 -1.13 20.52 -2.10
C ARG A 138 -2.64 20.45 -1.83
N PHE A 139 -3.02 20.41 -0.55
CA PHE A 139 -4.40 20.16 -0.13
C PHE A 139 -5.07 21.40 0.48
N LEU A 140 -4.31 22.43 0.87
CA LEU A 140 -4.84 23.65 1.46
C LEU A 140 -5.05 24.76 0.40
N PRO A 141 -6.07 25.62 0.60
CA PRO A 141 -6.23 26.82 -0.22
C PRO A 141 -5.06 27.80 0.00
N LYS A 142 -4.64 28.51 -1.06
CA LYS A 142 -3.46 29.41 -1.04
C LYS A 142 -3.50 30.52 0.01
N ASN A 143 -4.66 30.83 0.59
CA ASN A 143 -4.84 31.89 1.57
C ASN A 143 -5.49 31.35 2.86
N TYR A 144 -5.00 30.20 3.32
CA TYR A 144 -5.50 29.58 4.53
C TYR A 144 -5.00 30.31 5.78
N ALA A 145 -5.93 30.80 6.60
CA ALA A 145 -5.62 31.45 7.86
C ALA A 145 -5.40 30.39 8.96
N TRP A 146 -4.15 30.11 9.28
CA TRP A 146 -3.81 29.19 10.36
C TRP A 146 -4.19 29.77 11.73
N PRO A 147 -4.72 28.94 12.65
CA PRO A 147 -4.94 29.37 14.03
C PRO A 147 -3.61 29.69 14.72
N ARG A 148 -3.60 30.72 15.57
CA ARG A 148 -2.41 31.15 16.32
C ARG A 148 -2.02 30.24 17.50
N GLU A 149 -2.68 29.09 17.64
CA GLU A 149 -2.41 28.14 18.72
C GLU A 149 -1.82 26.85 18.19
N ARG A 150 -0.67 26.41 18.73
CA ARG A 150 -0.02 25.15 18.31
C ARG A 150 -0.93 23.93 18.45
N LYS A 151 -1.72 23.86 19.53
CA LYS A 151 -2.65 22.74 19.77
C LYS A 151 -3.77 22.71 18.73
N ALA A 152 -4.30 23.87 18.35
CA ALA A 152 -5.32 23.97 17.31
C ALA A 152 -4.78 23.53 15.94
N ILE A 153 -3.55 23.91 15.58
CA ILE A 153 -2.90 23.45 14.34
C ILE A 153 -2.76 21.92 14.33
N PHE A 154 -2.32 21.33 15.45
CA PHE A 154 -2.18 19.88 15.57
C PHE A 154 -3.53 19.15 15.47
N GLU A 155 -4.57 19.70 16.08
CA GLU A 155 -5.93 19.14 16.05
C GLU A 155 -6.51 19.20 14.64
N LEU A 156 -6.30 20.30 13.90
CA LEU A 156 -6.66 20.42 12.49
C LEU A 156 -5.93 19.39 11.62
N LEU A 157 -4.64 19.17 11.84
CA LEU A 157 -3.90 18.14 11.12
C LEU A 157 -4.40 16.73 11.45
N THR A 158 -4.94 16.52 12.65
CA THR A 158 -5.43 15.21 13.10
C THR A 158 -6.84 14.90 12.63
N TYR A 159 -7.76 15.85 12.76
CA TYR A 159 -9.19 15.64 12.50
C TYR A 159 -9.67 16.27 11.19
N GLY A 160 -8.86 17.12 10.56
CA GLY A 160 -9.28 17.93 9.42
C GLY A 160 -10.26 19.03 9.84
N ASP A 161 -10.54 19.95 8.92
CA ASP A 161 -11.51 21.04 9.14
C ASP A 161 -12.66 20.89 8.16
N GLN A 162 -13.81 20.45 8.66
CA GLN A 162 -15.02 20.24 7.87
C GLN A 162 -15.60 21.51 7.22
N PRO A 163 -15.69 22.68 7.88
CA PRO A 163 -16.20 23.91 7.25
C PRO A 163 -15.34 24.44 6.09
N GLN A 164 -14.05 24.06 6.01
CA GLN A 164 -13.14 24.48 4.93
C GLN A 164 -12.76 23.32 3.98
N ASN A 165 -13.43 22.16 4.10
CA ASN A 165 -13.18 20.95 3.31
C ASN A 165 -11.71 20.48 3.33
N ILE A 166 -11.07 20.59 4.50
CA ILE A 166 -9.67 20.20 4.69
C ILE A 166 -9.62 18.73 5.11
N PRO A 167 -8.95 17.85 4.35
CA PRO A 167 -8.85 16.43 4.71
C PRO A 167 -8.07 16.24 6.01
N SER A 168 -8.41 15.21 6.77
CA SER A 168 -7.62 14.80 7.94
C SER A 168 -6.27 14.23 7.48
N PHE A 169 -5.16 14.72 8.03
CA PHE A 169 -3.81 14.20 7.77
C PHE A 169 -3.45 13.07 8.74
N SER A 170 -4.41 12.17 9.00
CA SER A 170 -4.25 11.02 9.91
C SER A 170 -3.22 10.00 9.42
N ASP A 171 -2.87 10.03 8.13
CA ASP A 171 -1.77 9.24 7.55
C ASP A 171 -0.39 9.65 8.06
N LEU A 172 -0.25 10.87 8.61
CA LEU A 172 0.97 11.30 9.30
C LEU A 172 0.98 10.74 10.73
N GLY A 173 2.11 10.17 11.13
CA GLY A 173 2.34 9.85 12.53
C GLY A 173 2.25 11.09 13.43
N GLU A 174 2.12 10.86 14.72
CA GLU A 174 1.97 11.93 15.72
C GLU A 174 3.15 12.91 15.67
N LYS A 175 4.35 12.42 15.37
CA LYS A 175 5.58 13.19 15.32
C LYS A 175 5.63 14.12 14.12
N GLU A 176 5.27 13.61 12.94
CA GLU A 176 5.22 14.38 11.70
C GLU A 176 4.20 15.51 11.80
N ARG A 177 3.05 15.25 12.45
CA ARG A 177 2.04 16.27 12.74
C ARG A 177 2.56 17.38 13.66
N TRP A 178 3.30 17.03 14.71
CA TRP A 178 3.96 18.02 15.58
C TRP A 178 5.08 18.79 14.85
N ALA A 179 5.85 18.14 13.99
CA ALA A 179 6.91 18.78 13.19
C ALA A 179 6.32 19.85 12.25
N VAL A 180 5.28 19.49 11.50
CA VAL A 180 4.56 20.42 10.61
C VAL A 180 3.91 21.55 11.42
N THR A 181 3.33 21.24 12.58
CA THR A 181 2.76 22.23 13.50
C THR A 181 3.78 23.27 13.95
N HIS A 182 4.96 22.84 14.39
CA HIS A 182 6.04 23.75 14.82
C HIS A 182 6.59 24.58 13.67
N TYR A 183 6.69 24.01 12.47
CA TYR A 183 7.10 24.76 11.27
C TYR A 183 6.09 25.85 10.92
N ILE A 184 4.80 25.52 10.83
CA ILE A 184 3.73 26.49 10.54
C ILE A 184 3.74 27.62 11.58
N PHE A 185 3.81 27.26 12.86
CA PHE A 185 3.85 28.24 13.94
C PHE A 185 5.09 29.15 13.84
N SER A 186 6.25 28.61 13.46
CA SER A 186 7.46 29.40 13.22
C SER A 186 7.35 30.34 12.02
N GLN A 187 6.51 30.04 11.03
CA GLN A 187 6.24 30.96 9.90
C GLN A 187 5.30 32.08 10.35
N LEU A 188 4.27 31.76 11.14
CA LEU A 188 3.33 32.74 11.70
C LEU A 188 3.99 33.76 12.66
N GLU A 189 5.08 33.38 13.32
CA GLU A 189 5.83 34.28 14.22
C GLU A 189 6.76 35.24 13.44
N LYS A 190 7.03 34.97 12.15
CA LYS A 190 7.88 35.79 11.28
C LYS A 190 7.09 36.80 10.42
N GLU A 191 5.79 36.60 10.26
CA GLU A 191 4.85 37.52 9.59
C GLU A 191 4.30 38.59 10.55
#